data_AF-A0A368FAA1-F1
#
_entry.id   AF-A0A368FAA1-F1
#
_cell.length_a   1.000
_cell.length_b   1.000
_cell.length_c   1.000
_cell.angle_alpha   90.00
_cell.angle_beta   90.00
_cell.angle_gamma   90.00
#
_symmetry.space_group_name_H-M   'P 1'
#
loop_
_entity.id
_entity.type
_entity.pdbx_description
1 polymer ?
#
loop_
_entity_poly.entity_id
_entity_poly.type
_entity_poly.pdbx_seq_one_letter_code
_entity_poly.pdbx_strand_id
1 'polypeptide(L)'
;MDAELRRKIMDRHRKYQPAARGDFEIPKYDCKLEKIAKLYLDEPWTPLSSEYGSIKGLGKRGKSIDENLDEAFKAYEWNKLKEAAEGGHGREPLIPEHYGCYYDGESAVLVCIYDARIWRADY
;
A
#
# COMPACT_ATOMS: atom_id res chain seq x y z
N MET A 1 -13.89 -5.97 0.83
CA MET A 1 -13.09 -7.13 1.31
C MET A 1 -13.68 -7.66 2.62
N ASP A 2 -13.53 -8.95 2.93
CA ASP A 2 -13.97 -9.50 4.22
C ASP A 2 -13.08 -9.03 5.39
N ALA A 3 -13.56 -9.23 6.62
CA ALA A 3 -12.89 -8.73 7.82
C ALA A 3 -11.60 -9.48 8.16
N GLU A 4 -11.50 -10.77 7.84
CA GLU A 4 -10.31 -11.57 8.14
C GLU A 4 -9.15 -11.15 7.23
N LEU A 5 -9.40 -11.05 5.92
CA LEU A 5 -8.42 -10.62 4.94
C LEU A 5 -7.95 -9.18 5.22
N ARG A 6 -8.88 -8.29 5.61
CA ARG A 6 -8.54 -6.93 6.04
C ARG A 6 -7.56 -6.94 7.21
N ARG A 7 -7.85 -7.74 8.26
CA ARG A 7 -6.96 -7.86 9.42
C ARG A 7 -5.57 -8.37 9.03
N LYS A 8 -5.51 -9.41 8.19
CA LYS A 8 -4.25 -9.98 7.66
C LYS A 8 -3.39 -8.96 6.93
N ILE A 9 -4.02 -8.04 6.20
CA ILE A 9 -3.35 -6.94 5.50
C ILE A 9 -2.85 -5.90 6.49
N MET A 10 -3.68 -5.47 7.44
CA MET A 10 -3.30 -4.49 8.47
C MET A 10 -2.10 -4.97 9.29
N ASP A 11 -2.10 -6.24 9.70
CA ASP A 11 -1.01 -6.84 10.46
C ASP A 11 0.31 -6.82 9.69
N ARG A 12 0.27 -7.11 8.38
CA ARG A 12 1.44 -7.09 7.50
C ARG A 12 1.90 -5.67 7.20
N HIS A 13 0.99 -4.76 6.89
CA HIS A 13 1.31 -3.35 6.68
C HIS A 13 2.08 -2.79 7.88
N ARG A 14 1.60 -3.07 9.10
CA ARG A 14 2.28 -2.69 10.35
C ARG A 14 3.69 -3.26 10.49
N LYS A 15 3.96 -4.45 9.95
CA LYS A 15 5.26 -5.13 9.97
C LYS A 15 6.24 -4.57 8.93
N TYR A 16 5.75 -4.16 7.77
CA TYR A 16 6.58 -3.76 6.63
C TYR A 16 6.75 -2.24 6.47
N GLN A 17 5.86 -1.43 7.04
CA GLN A 17 6.00 0.01 7.10
C GLN A 17 7.25 0.42 7.91
N PRO A 18 7.84 1.60 7.62
CA PRO A 18 8.88 2.17 8.48
C PRO A 18 8.39 2.35 9.92
N ALA A 19 9.29 2.16 10.89
CA ALA A 19 8.97 2.34 12.30
C ALA A 19 8.64 3.82 12.58
N ALA A 20 7.74 4.05 13.53
CA ALA A 20 7.46 5.40 14.01
C ALA A 20 8.76 6.03 14.54
N ARG A 21 9.23 7.09 13.88
CA ARG A 21 10.19 8.05 14.43
C ARG A 21 9.38 9.23 14.97
N GLY A 22 9.96 10.08 15.83
CA GLY A 22 9.22 11.08 16.62
C GLY A 22 8.34 12.07 15.82
N ASP A 23 8.48 12.08 14.49
CA ASP A 23 7.78 12.85 13.47
C ASP A 23 6.91 11.99 12.52
N PHE A 24 6.99 10.65 12.58
CA PHE A 24 6.29 9.69 11.73
C PHE A 24 5.26 8.89 12.52
N GLU A 25 3.99 9.34 12.52
CA GLU A 25 2.90 8.49 12.99
C GLU A 25 2.66 7.31 12.04
N ILE A 26 2.22 6.19 12.61
CA ILE A 26 1.83 5.02 11.82
C ILE A 26 0.54 5.37 11.04
N PRO A 27 0.52 5.17 9.70
CA PRO A 27 -0.67 5.38 8.90
C PRO A 27 -1.85 4.54 9.42
N LYS A 28 -3.05 5.14 9.45
CA LYS A 28 -4.28 4.50 9.92
C LYS A 28 -5.06 3.89 8.76
N TYR A 29 -5.72 2.77 9.00
CA TYR A 29 -6.52 2.13 7.95
C TYR A 29 -7.80 2.93 7.68
N ASP A 30 -8.08 3.26 6.42
CA ASP A 30 -9.29 3.94 5.95
C ASP A 30 -10.04 3.09 4.91
N CYS A 31 -11.29 2.75 5.23
CA CYS A 31 -12.20 2.01 4.36
C CYS A 31 -12.55 2.77 3.06
N LYS A 32 -12.44 4.10 3.01
CA LYS A 32 -12.60 4.89 1.78
C LYS A 32 -11.44 4.64 0.84
N LEU A 33 -10.21 4.63 1.35
CA LEU A 33 -9.02 4.29 0.56
C LEU A 33 -9.04 2.81 0.12
N GLU A 34 -9.59 1.88 0.91
CA GLU A 34 -9.86 0.49 0.46
C GLU A 34 -10.75 0.47 -0.79
N LYS A 35 -11.82 1.27 -0.80
CA LYS A 35 -12.73 1.34 -1.97
C LYS A 35 -12.02 1.92 -3.19
N ILE A 36 -11.18 2.93 -3.00
CA ILE A 36 -10.36 3.49 -4.09
C ILE A 36 -9.37 2.45 -4.60
N ALA A 37 -8.72 1.69 -3.71
CA ALA A 37 -7.81 0.61 -4.09
C ALA A 37 -8.49 -0.46 -4.94
N LYS A 38 -9.73 -0.82 -4.58
CA LYS A 38 -10.56 -1.74 -5.37
C LYS A 38 -10.87 -1.17 -6.75
N LEU A 39 -11.37 0.08 -6.81
CA LEU A 39 -11.69 0.74 -8.09
C LEU A 39 -10.46 0.88 -8.99
N TYR A 40 -9.32 1.24 -8.42
CA TYR A 40 -8.06 1.36 -9.14
C TYR A 40 -7.59 0.03 -9.75
N LEU A 41 -7.89 -1.10 -9.09
CA LEU A 41 -7.57 -2.42 -9.61
C LEU A 41 -8.59 -2.89 -10.67
N ASP A 42 -9.87 -2.62 -10.45
CA ASP A 42 -10.98 -3.00 -11.34
C ASP A 42 -10.99 -2.16 -12.64
N GLU A 43 -10.58 -0.90 -12.56
CA GLU A 43 -10.58 0.08 -13.66
C GLU A 43 -9.16 0.63 -13.92
N PRO A 44 -8.28 -0.14 -14.57
CA PRO A 44 -6.89 0.26 -14.80
C PRO A 44 -6.71 1.52 -15.67
N TRP A 45 -7.78 1.96 -16.34
CA TRP A 45 -7.79 3.17 -17.17
C TRP A 45 -8.17 4.44 -16.40
N THR A 46 -8.68 4.30 -15.17
CA THR A 46 -9.10 5.42 -14.33
C THR A 46 -7.87 5.93 -13.57
N PRO A 47 -7.34 7.12 -13.90
CA PRO A 47 -6.16 7.64 -13.23
C PRO A 47 -6.48 7.92 -11.77
N LEU A 48 -5.57 7.51 -10.89
CA LEU A 48 -5.63 7.86 -9.49
C LEU A 48 -5.41 9.38 -9.33
N SER A 49 -6.23 10.04 -8.52
CA SER A 49 -6.08 11.48 -8.23
C SER A 49 -4.66 11.79 -7.75
N SER A 50 -4.15 12.97 -8.12
CA SER A 50 -2.78 13.38 -7.78
C SER A 50 -2.51 13.53 -6.28
N GLU A 51 -3.55 13.58 -5.46
CA GLU A 51 -3.45 13.61 -4.00
C GLU A 51 -3.09 12.23 -3.41
N TYR A 52 -3.36 11.15 -4.14
CA TYR A 52 -3.14 9.80 -3.66
C TYR A 52 -1.86 9.17 -4.21
N GLY A 53 -1.26 8.32 -3.40
CA GLY A 53 -0.18 7.40 -3.80
C GLY A 53 -0.69 5.97 -3.88
N SER A 54 -0.06 5.14 -4.71
CA SER A 54 -0.37 3.71 -4.80
C SER A 54 0.88 2.85 -4.74
N ILE A 55 0.81 1.74 -4.01
CA ILE A 55 1.79 0.66 -4.06
C ILE A 55 1.07 -0.60 -4.52
N LYS A 56 1.60 -1.26 -5.54
CA LYS A 56 1.12 -2.56 -6.00
C LYS A 56 2.09 -3.65 -5.52
N GLY A 57 1.55 -4.80 -5.19
CA GLY A 57 2.32 -5.98 -4.81
C GLY A 57 1.75 -7.20 -5.50
N LEU A 58 2.63 -8.07 -6.00
CA LEU A 58 2.26 -9.29 -6.68
C LEU A 58 2.56 -10.48 -5.77
N GLY A 59 1.54 -11.28 -5.50
CA GLY A 59 1.69 -12.62 -4.94
C GLY A 59 2.17 -13.61 -6.00
N LYS A 60 2.31 -14.89 -5.60
CA LYS A 60 2.74 -15.97 -6.48
C LYS A 60 1.59 -16.97 -6.66
N ARG A 61 1.09 -17.09 -7.90
CA ARG A 61 0.00 -18.03 -8.24
C ARG A 61 0.29 -19.45 -7.71
N GLY A 62 -0.74 -20.09 -7.17
CA GLY A 62 -0.65 -21.42 -6.57
C GLY A 62 -0.20 -21.46 -5.11
N LYS A 63 0.00 -20.29 -4.47
CA LYS A 63 0.28 -20.16 -3.04
C LYS A 63 -0.96 -19.81 -2.23
N SER A 64 -0.88 -20.04 -0.92
CA SER A 64 -1.92 -19.60 0.01
C SER A 64 -2.05 -18.07 0.03
N ILE A 65 -3.20 -17.57 0.48
CA ILE A 65 -3.42 -16.12 0.64
C ILE A 65 -2.35 -15.50 1.54
N ASP A 66 -2.00 -16.18 2.64
CA ASP A 66 -1.02 -15.67 3.59
C ASP A 66 0.39 -15.55 2.98
N GLU A 67 0.81 -16.52 2.16
CA GLU A 67 2.06 -16.44 1.39
C GLU A 67 2.01 -15.36 0.32
N ASN A 68 0.89 -15.21 -0.39
CA ASN A 68 0.74 -14.19 -1.43
C ASN A 68 0.82 -12.78 -0.85
N LEU A 69 0.20 -12.55 0.30
CA LEU A 69 0.30 -11.28 1.00
C LEU A 69 1.75 -11.04 1.45
N ASP A 70 2.42 -12.04 2.04
CA ASP A 70 3.81 -11.88 2.46
C ASP A 70 4.74 -11.52 1.30
N GLU A 71 4.57 -12.12 0.13
CA GLU A 71 5.34 -11.78 -1.08
C GLU A 71 4.98 -10.38 -1.60
N ALA A 72 3.69 -10.03 -1.64
CA ALA A 72 3.23 -8.73 -2.08
C ALA A 72 3.79 -7.58 -1.22
N PHE A 73 3.96 -7.79 0.09
CA PHE A 73 4.56 -6.82 1.01
C PHE A 73 6.10 -6.79 0.99
N LYS A 74 6.76 -7.79 0.40
CA LYS A 74 8.22 -7.79 0.16
C LYS A 74 8.59 -7.13 -1.18
N ALA A 75 7.61 -6.76 -2.00
CA ALA A 75 7.87 -6.12 -3.28
C ALA A 75 8.74 -4.86 -3.11
N TYR A 76 9.63 -4.62 -4.07
CA TYR A 76 10.57 -3.49 -4.03
C TYR A 76 9.89 -2.14 -3.83
N GLU A 77 8.64 -2.00 -4.29
CA GLU A 77 7.82 -0.78 -4.11
C GLU A 77 7.60 -0.42 -2.63
N TRP A 78 7.64 -1.39 -1.71
CA TRP A 78 7.54 -1.13 -0.26
C TRP A 78 8.81 -0.52 0.34
N ASN A 79 9.97 -0.76 -0.26
CA ASN A 79 11.19 -0.04 0.16
C ASN A 79 11.10 1.45 -0.16
N LYS A 80 10.36 1.83 -1.20
CA LYS A 80 10.13 3.23 -1.56
C LYS A 80 9.28 3.97 -0.54
N LEU A 81 8.34 3.29 0.13
CA LEU A 81 7.60 3.86 1.27
C LEU A 81 8.55 4.21 2.42
N LYS A 82 9.55 3.36 2.68
CA LYS A 82 10.59 3.62 3.69
C LYS A 82 11.47 4.80 3.30
N GLU A 83 11.94 4.83 2.06
CA GLU A 83 12.76 5.95 1.55
C GLU A 83 12.01 7.29 1.57
N ALA A 84 10.72 7.30 1.22
CA ALA A 84 9.86 8.49 1.28
C ALA A 84 9.66 8.98 2.71
N ALA A 85 9.48 8.06 3.67
CA ALA A 85 9.40 8.36 5.09
C ALA A 85 10.73 8.86 5.68
N GLU A 86 11.86 8.49 5.08
CA GLU A 86 13.19 8.88 5.56
C GLU A 86 13.69 10.21 4.96
N GLY A 87 12.94 10.85 4.05
CA GLY A 87 13.32 12.14 3.48
C GLY A 87 14.54 12.06 2.54
N GLY A 88 14.68 10.95 1.81
CA GLY A 88 15.80 10.73 0.89
C GLY A 88 16.03 11.90 -0.10
N HIS A 89 17.30 12.24 -0.35
CA HIS A 89 17.76 13.27 -1.29
C HIS A 89 17.33 14.72 -0.98
N GLY A 90 17.28 15.11 0.30
CA GLY A 90 17.02 16.51 0.70
C GLY A 90 15.57 16.94 0.49
N ARG A 91 14.64 15.97 0.51
CA ARG A 91 13.20 16.20 0.45
C ARG A 91 12.61 16.03 1.85
N GLU A 92 11.56 16.78 2.15
CA GLU A 92 10.80 16.57 3.39
C GLU A 92 10.22 15.15 3.42
N PRO A 93 10.25 14.47 4.57
CA PRO A 93 9.57 13.20 4.77
C PRO A 93 8.11 13.29 4.34
N LEU A 94 7.67 12.38 3.48
CA LEU A 94 6.27 12.28 3.11
C LEU A 94 5.63 11.13 3.87
N ILE A 95 4.73 11.51 4.78
CA ILE A 95 4.15 10.63 5.79
C ILE A 95 2.64 10.58 5.53
N PRO A 96 2.12 9.49 4.94
CA PRO A 96 0.68 9.35 4.79
C PRO A 96 0.02 9.19 6.17
N GLU A 97 -1.11 9.88 6.38
CA GLU A 97 -1.86 9.71 7.63
C GLU A 97 -2.78 8.49 7.54
N HIS A 98 -3.25 8.16 6.34
CA HIS A 98 -4.18 7.09 6.08
C HIS A 98 -3.74 6.20 4.91
N TYR A 99 -4.14 4.94 4.99
CA TYR A 99 -3.99 3.98 3.90
C TYR A 99 -5.20 3.06 3.82
N GLY A 100 -5.44 2.50 2.64
CA GLY A 100 -6.40 1.43 2.47
C GLY A 100 -5.95 0.50 1.36
N CYS A 101 -6.07 -0.80 1.58
CA CYS A 101 -5.63 -1.79 0.60
C CYS A 101 -6.77 -2.73 0.20
N TYR A 102 -6.69 -3.17 -1.04
CA TYR A 102 -7.54 -4.21 -1.61
C TYR A 102 -6.67 -5.33 -2.18
N TYR A 103 -7.04 -6.57 -1.89
CA TYR A 103 -6.38 -7.76 -2.44
C TYR A 103 -7.37 -8.51 -3.32
N ASP A 104 -6.99 -8.70 -4.58
CA ASP A 104 -7.68 -9.60 -5.48
C ASP A 104 -7.09 -11.01 -5.39
N GLY A 105 -7.90 -11.94 -4.91
CA GLY A 105 -7.52 -13.34 -4.75
C GLY A 105 -7.34 -14.09 -6.06
N GLU A 106 -8.01 -13.68 -7.14
CA GLU A 106 -7.92 -14.34 -8.45
C GLU A 106 -6.59 -14.02 -9.15
N SER A 107 -6.24 -12.74 -9.22
CA SER A 107 -4.96 -12.30 -9.80
C SER A 107 -3.78 -12.37 -8.82
N ALA A 108 -4.04 -12.61 -7.54
CA ALA A 108 -3.06 -12.53 -6.45
C ALA A 108 -2.36 -11.16 -6.38
N VAL A 109 -3.13 -10.09 -6.58
CA VAL A 109 -2.63 -8.71 -6.60
C VAL A 109 -3.11 -7.96 -5.37
N LEU A 110 -2.17 -7.34 -4.65
CA LEU A 110 -2.46 -6.38 -3.59
C LEU A 110 -2.24 -4.96 -4.14
N VAL A 111 -3.18 -4.07 -3.88
CA VAL A 111 -3.02 -2.62 -4.09
C VAL A 111 -3.26 -1.92 -2.78
N CYS A 112 -2.36 -1.02 -2.39
CA CYS A 112 -2.53 -0.11 -1.26
C CYS A 112 -2.53 1.33 -1.75
N ILE A 113 -3.56 2.08 -1.38
CA ILE A 113 -3.71 3.52 -1.65
C ILE A 113 -3.44 4.29 -0.37
N TYR A 114 -2.80 5.44 -0.51
CA TYR A 114 -2.42 6.33 0.57
C TYR A 114 -2.96 7.74 0.30
N ASP A 115 -3.32 8.46 1.36
CA ASP A 115 -3.78 9.86 1.32
C ASP A 115 -2.66 10.88 1.12
N ALA A 116 -1.48 10.41 0.74
CA ALA A 116 -0.37 11.22 0.32
C ALA A 116 0.27 10.63 -0.93
N ARG A 117 0.75 11.49 -1.81
CA ARG A 117 1.42 11.09 -3.05
C ARG A 117 2.81 10.53 -2.73
N ILE A 118 2.88 9.22 -2.45
CA ILE A 118 4.12 8.46 -2.15
C ILE A 118 5.01 8.25 -3.40
N TRP A 119 5.14 9.31 -4.20
CA TRP A 119 5.75 9.38 -5.54
C TRP A 119 4.91 8.78 -6.68
N ARG A 120 4.95 9.46 -7.85
CA ARG A 120 4.36 8.99 -9.12
C ARG A 120 5.45 8.31 -9.94
N ALA A 121 5.28 7.02 -10.23
CA ALA A 121 5.90 6.42 -11.40
C ALA A 121 5.09 6.80 -12.64
N ASP A 122 5.01 8.10 -12.95
CA ASP A 122 4.64 8.51 -14.30
C ASP A 122 5.95 8.61 -15.09
N TYR A 123 6.52 7.47 -15.52
CA TYR A 123 7.37 7.35 -16.71
C TYR A 123 7.47 5.88 -17.13
#